data_AF-A0A6P1EAR8-F1
#
_entry.id   AF-A0A6P1EAR8-F1
#
_cell.length_a   1.000
_cell.length_b   1.000
_cell.length_c   1.000
_cell.angle_alpha   90.00
_cell.angle_beta   90.00
_cell.angle_gamma   90.00
#
_symmetry.space_group_name_H-M   'P 1'
#
loop_
_entity.id
_entity.type
_entity.pdbx_description
1 polymer ?
#
loop_
_entity_poly.entity_id
_entity_poly.type
_entity_poly.pdbx_seq_one_letter_code
_entity_poly.pdbx_strand_id
1 'polypeptide(L)'
;MFLYLLPDAEQATFLKVARLMSVSDNTLLWDGKAHDELTGDTDLSNVSLAESEHERAIFDNFARECGKVYRADGVTKDLLARLKQLPLLRQADPDERARVACDLLGTLVDDTLTESMQPSSPKVMLYELMLLALADGEVSSVEEAQLRWLADRFGVDPYTYADLLERAMSINAEASRTIAIILE
;
A
#
# COMPACT_ATOMS: atom_id res chain seq x y z
N MET A 1 9.80 10.66 2.64
CA MET A 1 10.71 11.63 3.29
C MET A 1 12.15 11.13 3.36
N PHE A 2 12.38 9.82 3.43
CA PHE A 2 13.68 9.16 3.53
C PHE A 2 14.00 8.25 2.34
N LEU A 3 13.20 8.30 1.27
CA LEU A 3 13.35 7.43 0.11
C LEU A 3 14.65 7.70 -0.66
N TYR A 4 15.19 8.91 -0.54
CA TYR A 4 16.51 9.26 -1.08
C TYR A 4 17.67 8.47 -0.43
N LEU A 5 17.45 7.86 0.74
CA LEU A 5 18.44 6.98 1.39
C LEU A 5 18.50 5.58 0.74
N LEU A 6 17.47 5.21 -0.01
CA LEU A 6 17.41 3.92 -0.68
C LEU A 6 18.17 3.99 -2.02
N PRO A 7 18.93 2.95 -2.40
CA PRO A 7 19.43 2.75 -3.75
C PRO A 7 18.32 2.76 -4.81
N ASP A 8 18.67 3.10 -6.05
CA ASP A 8 17.72 3.21 -7.16
C ASP A 8 16.86 1.96 -7.39
N ALA A 9 17.44 0.77 -7.25
CA ALA A 9 16.73 -0.50 -7.39
C ALA A 9 15.67 -0.66 -6.29
N GLU A 10 16.03 -0.38 -5.04
CA GLU A 10 15.14 -0.48 -3.88
C GLU A 10 14.02 0.55 -3.95
N GLN A 11 14.31 1.79 -4.36
CA GLN A 11 13.29 2.81 -4.61
C GLN A 11 12.28 2.36 -5.68
N ALA A 12 12.74 1.70 -6.76
CA ALA A 12 11.83 1.22 -7.79
C ALA A 12 10.89 0.12 -7.26
N THR A 13 11.39 -0.77 -6.40
CA THR A 13 10.55 -1.76 -5.72
C THR A 13 9.62 -1.11 -4.70
N PHE A 14 10.13 -0.15 -3.91
CA PHE A 14 9.33 0.61 -2.96
C PHE A 14 8.10 1.22 -3.64
N LEU A 15 8.26 1.88 -4.80
CA LEU A 15 7.14 2.48 -5.52
C LEU A 15 6.12 1.42 -5.99
N LYS A 16 6.53 0.20 -6.32
CA LYS A 16 5.58 -0.87 -6.66
C LYS A 16 4.82 -1.35 -5.42
N VAL A 17 5.52 -1.52 -4.30
CA VAL A 17 4.93 -1.93 -3.02
C VAL A 17 3.98 -0.87 -2.48
N ALA A 18 4.39 0.40 -2.47
CA ALA A 18 3.58 1.54 -2.06
C ALA A 18 2.33 1.66 -2.93
N ARG A 19 2.46 1.48 -4.26
CA ARG A 19 1.29 1.46 -5.15
C ARG A 19 0.34 0.34 -4.78
N LEU A 20 0.84 -0.87 -4.55
CA LEU A 20 0.00 -1.99 -4.15
C LEU A 20 -0.77 -1.66 -2.88
N MET A 21 -0.09 -1.19 -1.84
CA MET A 21 -0.72 -0.88 -0.55
C MET A 21 -1.82 0.18 -0.68
N SER A 22 -1.56 1.29 -1.39
CA SER A 22 -2.53 2.38 -1.65
C SER A 22 -3.80 2.00 -2.43
N VAL A 23 -3.88 0.75 -2.90
CA VAL A 23 -5.05 0.25 -3.62
C VAL A 23 -5.57 -1.06 -3.05
N SER A 24 -4.84 -1.68 -2.12
CA SER A 24 -5.14 -3.01 -1.61
C SER A 24 -6.40 -3.03 -0.75
N ASP A 25 -6.77 -1.91 -0.12
CA ASP A 25 -7.99 -1.79 0.68
C ASP A 25 -9.11 -0.99 0.00
N ASN A 26 -8.83 -0.38 -1.15
CA ASN A 26 -9.82 0.44 -1.87
C ASN A 26 -11.05 -0.38 -2.25
N THR A 27 -12.23 0.24 -2.12
CA THR A 27 -13.50 -0.39 -2.48
C THR A 27 -13.49 -0.84 -3.94
N LEU A 28 -13.88 -2.10 -4.18
CA LEU A 28 -14.06 -2.61 -5.54
C LEU A 28 -15.35 -2.06 -6.14
N LEU A 29 -15.24 -1.65 -7.41
CA LEU A 29 -16.36 -1.16 -8.20
C LEU A 29 -16.57 -2.05 -9.42
N TRP A 30 -17.80 -2.50 -9.63
CA TRP A 30 -18.23 -3.21 -10.84
C TRP A 30 -19.11 -2.27 -11.65
N ASP A 31 -18.63 -1.92 -12.83
CA ASP A 31 -19.24 -0.90 -13.68
C ASP A 31 -19.48 0.44 -12.94
N GLY A 32 -18.52 0.81 -12.09
CA GLY A 32 -18.58 2.01 -11.25
C GLY A 32 -19.47 1.90 -10.01
N LYS A 33 -20.03 0.73 -9.71
CA LYS A 33 -20.95 0.51 -8.58
C LYS A 33 -20.33 -0.33 -7.47
N ALA A 34 -20.65 -0.02 -6.23
CA ALA A 34 -20.28 -0.83 -5.08
C ALA A 34 -21.10 -2.14 -5.03
N HIS A 35 -20.72 -3.05 -4.13
CA HIS A 35 -21.30 -4.39 -4.03
C HIS A 35 -22.82 -4.38 -3.72
N ASP A 36 -23.28 -3.44 -2.90
CA ASP A 36 -24.68 -3.28 -2.50
C ASP A 36 -25.54 -2.61 -3.59
N GLU A 37 -24.91 -1.99 -4.59
CA GLU A 37 -25.56 -1.32 -5.72
C GLU A 37 -25.67 -2.23 -6.97
N LEU A 38 -25.19 -3.47 -6.88
CA LEU A 38 -25.20 -4.41 -8.00
C LEU A 38 -26.64 -4.83 -8.36
N THR A 39 -26.95 -4.76 -9.65
CA THR A 39 -28.21 -5.25 -10.22
C THR A 39 -27.92 -6.30 -11.28
N GLY A 40 -28.96 -6.97 -11.79
CA GLY A 40 -28.82 -7.94 -12.87
C GLY A 40 -28.27 -7.37 -14.18
N ASP A 41 -28.26 -6.03 -14.33
CA ASP A 41 -27.78 -5.32 -15.52
C ASP A 41 -26.32 -4.84 -15.37
N THR A 42 -25.68 -5.01 -14.20
CA THR A 42 -24.31 -4.54 -13.98
C THR A 42 -23.29 -5.41 -14.72
N ASP A 43 -22.38 -4.77 -15.47
CA ASP A 43 -21.25 -5.47 -16.10
C ASP A 43 -20.19 -5.86 -15.07
N LEU A 44 -20.25 -7.12 -14.60
CA LEU A 44 -19.31 -7.67 -13.63
C LEU A 44 -17.87 -7.85 -14.18
N SER A 45 -17.65 -7.69 -15.49
CA SER A 45 -16.31 -7.77 -16.08
C SER A 45 -15.52 -6.45 -15.98
N ASN A 46 -16.25 -5.33 -15.93
CA ASN A 46 -15.74 -3.97 -15.79
C ASN A 46 -15.41 -3.65 -14.32
N VAL A 47 -14.30 -4.17 -13.82
CA VAL A 47 -13.89 -4.00 -12.41
C VAL A 47 -12.82 -2.92 -12.29
N SER A 48 -12.98 -2.04 -11.31
CA SER A 48 -12.02 -1.00 -10.93
C SER A 48 -11.95 -0.85 -9.40
N LEU A 49 -11.02 -0.03 -8.92
CA LEU A 49 -10.87 0.33 -7.50
C LEU A 49 -11.24 1.80 -7.33
N ALA A 50 -11.97 2.12 -6.27
CA ALA A 50 -12.26 3.50 -5.87
C ALA A 50 -10.98 4.12 -5.29
N GLU A 51 -10.17 4.77 -6.13
CA GLU A 51 -8.90 5.35 -5.69
C GLU A 51 -9.09 6.59 -4.80
N SER A 52 -8.38 6.60 -3.66
CA SER A 52 -8.26 7.76 -2.78
C SER A 52 -7.39 8.84 -3.42
N GLU A 53 -7.95 10.03 -3.65
CA GLU A 53 -7.17 11.19 -4.15
C GLU A 53 -6.03 11.57 -3.19
N HIS A 54 -6.25 11.37 -1.89
CA HIS A 54 -5.27 11.70 -0.86
C HIS A 54 -4.06 10.77 -0.90
N GLU A 55 -4.29 9.46 -0.87
CA GLU A 55 -3.21 8.47 -1.02
C GLU A 55 -2.51 8.58 -2.36
N ARG A 56 -3.27 8.87 -3.43
CA ARG A 56 -2.71 9.13 -4.75
C ARG A 56 -1.74 10.30 -4.72
N ALA A 57 -2.05 11.38 -4.02
CA ALA A 57 -1.17 12.53 -3.87
C ALA A 57 0.10 12.19 -3.08
N ILE A 58 -0.01 11.38 -2.02
CA ILE A 58 1.14 10.90 -1.24
C ILE A 58 2.03 9.99 -2.09
N PHE A 59 1.43 9.06 -2.83
CA PHE A 59 2.15 8.21 -3.76
C PHE A 59 2.90 9.01 -4.82
N ASP A 60 2.25 10.03 -5.41
CA ASP A 60 2.89 10.91 -6.39
C ASP A 60 4.04 11.73 -5.76
N ASN A 61 3.96 12.07 -4.47
CA ASN A 61 5.06 12.67 -3.72
C ASN A 61 6.25 11.71 -3.59
N PHE A 62 6.01 10.43 -3.27
CA PHE A 62 7.08 9.42 -3.22
C PHE A 62 7.78 9.26 -4.56
N ALA A 63 7.01 9.17 -5.66
CA ALA A 63 7.59 9.09 -7.00
C ALA A 63 8.49 10.30 -7.29
N ARG A 64 8.03 11.51 -6.93
CA ARG A 64 8.81 12.74 -7.05
C ARG A 64 10.07 12.74 -6.19
N GLU A 65 10.00 12.26 -4.96
CA GLU A 65 11.16 12.15 -4.06
C GLU A 65 12.22 11.19 -4.61
N CYS A 66 11.82 10.08 -5.23
CA CYS A 66 12.71 9.18 -5.93
C CYS A 66 13.22 9.71 -7.28
N GLY A 67 12.81 10.92 -7.71
CA GLY A 67 13.13 11.45 -9.04
C GLY A 67 12.55 10.63 -10.20
N LYS A 68 11.46 9.90 -9.95
CA LYS A 68 10.86 8.94 -10.89
C LYS A 68 9.45 9.35 -11.30
N VAL A 69 9.05 8.92 -12.50
CA VAL A 69 7.67 9.01 -12.96
C VAL A 69 7.10 7.60 -13.01
N TYR A 70 6.09 7.32 -12.20
CA TYR A 70 5.39 6.04 -12.22
C TYR A 70 4.42 6.02 -13.41
N ARG A 71 4.87 5.47 -14.55
CA ARG A 71 4.17 5.60 -15.85
C ARG A 71 3.18 4.49 -16.16
N ALA A 72 3.32 3.32 -15.55
CA ALA A 72 2.50 2.15 -15.87
C ALA A 72 2.07 1.45 -14.59
N ASP A 73 0.77 1.50 -14.33
CA ASP A 73 0.17 0.81 -13.20
C ASP A 73 -0.09 -0.67 -13.51
N GLY A 74 1.00 -1.43 -13.62
CA GLY A 74 0.94 -2.89 -13.74
C GLY A 74 0.48 -3.55 -12.44
N VAL A 75 0.85 -2.95 -11.30
CA VAL A 75 0.58 -3.50 -9.96
C VAL A 75 -0.92 -3.58 -9.70
N THR A 76 -1.67 -2.48 -9.92
CA THR A 76 -3.13 -2.50 -9.76
C THR A 76 -3.81 -3.47 -10.71
N LYS A 77 -3.31 -3.59 -11.94
CA LYS A 77 -3.83 -4.56 -12.91
C LYS A 77 -3.63 -6.00 -12.45
N ASP A 78 -2.46 -6.31 -11.90
CA ASP A 78 -2.15 -7.65 -11.38
C ASP A 78 -2.99 -7.97 -10.14
N LEU A 79 -3.20 -7.00 -9.24
CA LEU A 79 -4.11 -7.13 -8.10
C LEU A 79 -5.53 -7.43 -8.57
N LEU A 80 -6.08 -6.62 -9.46
CA LEU A 80 -7.42 -6.80 -10.01
C LEU A 80 -7.56 -8.16 -10.72
N ALA A 81 -6.56 -8.58 -11.49
CA ALA A 81 -6.56 -9.86 -12.17
C ALA A 81 -6.66 -11.04 -11.19
N ARG A 82 -5.99 -10.95 -10.03
CA ARG A 82 -6.05 -11.96 -8.96
C ARG A 82 -7.38 -11.91 -8.20
N LEU A 83 -7.86 -10.72 -7.84
CA LEU A 83 -9.15 -10.56 -7.16
C LEU A 83 -10.31 -11.09 -8.01
N LYS A 84 -10.28 -10.89 -9.34
CA LYS A 84 -11.26 -11.44 -10.28
C LYS A 84 -11.35 -12.98 -10.27
N GLN A 85 -10.35 -13.69 -9.77
CA GLN A 85 -10.41 -15.16 -9.63
C GLN A 85 -11.21 -15.62 -8.41
N LEU A 86 -11.49 -14.73 -7.46
CA LEU A 86 -12.27 -15.05 -6.28
C LEU A 86 -13.77 -14.97 -6.57
N PRO A 87 -14.60 -15.76 -5.85
CA PRO A 87 -16.05 -15.56 -5.86
C PRO A 87 -16.41 -14.11 -5.52
N LEU A 88 -17.40 -13.53 -6.20
CA LEU A 88 -17.77 -12.11 -6.09
C LEU A 88 -17.89 -11.62 -4.63
N LEU A 89 -18.61 -12.37 -3.79
CA LEU A 89 -18.82 -12.05 -2.37
C LEU A 89 -17.53 -12.04 -1.54
N ARG A 90 -16.49 -12.76 -1.99
CA ARG A 90 -15.18 -12.84 -1.32
C ARG A 90 -14.18 -11.81 -1.84
N GLN A 91 -14.48 -11.10 -2.92
CA GLN A 91 -13.56 -10.10 -3.47
C GLN A 91 -13.43 -8.88 -2.57
N ALA A 92 -14.47 -8.57 -1.79
CA ALA A 92 -14.49 -7.48 -0.82
C ALA A 92 -14.14 -7.93 0.61
N ASP A 93 -13.91 -9.23 0.84
CA ASP A 93 -13.57 -9.76 2.15
C ASP A 93 -12.14 -9.33 2.55
N PRO A 94 -11.94 -8.63 3.68
CA PRO A 94 -10.63 -8.10 4.06
C PRO A 94 -9.55 -9.17 4.18
N ASP A 95 -9.88 -10.36 4.69
CA ASP A 95 -8.90 -11.45 4.86
C ASP A 95 -8.44 -12.00 3.49
N GLU A 96 -9.36 -12.16 2.55
CA GLU A 96 -9.01 -12.54 1.17
C GLU A 96 -8.21 -11.45 0.46
N ARG A 97 -8.55 -10.18 0.66
CA ARG A 97 -7.81 -9.05 0.10
C ARG A 97 -6.38 -9.01 0.63
N ALA A 98 -6.22 -9.12 1.95
CA ALA A 98 -4.92 -9.21 2.61
C ALA A 98 -4.10 -10.37 2.04
N ARG A 99 -4.69 -11.57 1.93
CA ARG A 99 -4.02 -12.75 1.36
C ARG A 99 -3.56 -12.50 -0.09
N VAL A 100 -4.44 -12.01 -0.95
CA VAL A 100 -4.11 -11.74 -2.36
C VAL A 100 -3.04 -10.65 -2.49
N ALA A 101 -3.11 -9.60 -1.68
CA ALA A 101 -2.13 -8.53 -1.67
C ALA A 101 -0.75 -9.02 -1.20
N CYS A 102 -0.69 -9.82 -0.12
CA CYS A 102 0.55 -10.45 0.35
C CYS A 102 1.13 -11.45 -0.67
N ASP A 103 0.29 -12.22 -1.35
CA ASP A 103 0.72 -13.11 -2.44
C ASP A 103 1.31 -12.31 -3.62
N LEU A 104 0.83 -11.08 -3.87
CA LEU A 104 1.38 -10.20 -4.91
C LEU A 104 2.67 -9.53 -4.43
N LEU A 105 2.78 -9.15 -3.14
CA LEU A 105 4.02 -8.67 -2.54
C LEU A 105 5.17 -9.68 -2.72
N GLY A 106 4.89 -10.98 -2.58
CA GLY A 106 5.86 -12.04 -2.84
C GLY A 106 6.45 -12.04 -4.25
N THR A 107 5.77 -11.43 -5.23
CA THR A 107 6.29 -11.27 -6.60
C THR A 107 7.03 -9.94 -6.82
N LEU A 108 6.83 -8.98 -5.92
CA LEU A 108 7.49 -7.66 -5.96
C LEU A 108 8.78 -7.65 -5.13
N VAL A 109 8.85 -8.46 -4.07
CA VAL A 109 9.95 -8.55 -3.11
C VAL A 109 10.56 -9.96 -3.17
N ASP A 110 11.50 -10.15 -4.10
CA ASP A 110 12.21 -11.40 -4.31
C ASP A 110 13.41 -11.59 -3.36
N ASP A 111 13.96 -12.80 -3.33
CA ASP A 111 15.09 -13.14 -2.45
C ASP A 111 16.33 -12.30 -2.79
N THR A 112 16.56 -12.03 -4.08
CA THR A 112 17.70 -11.25 -4.56
C THR A 112 17.69 -9.84 -4.00
N LEU A 113 16.53 -9.19 -3.99
CA LEU A 113 16.37 -7.89 -3.34
C LEU A 113 16.71 -8.01 -1.85
N THR A 114 16.05 -8.91 -1.12
CA THR A 114 16.24 -9.02 0.34
C THR A 114 17.67 -9.32 0.77
N GLU A 115 18.40 -10.14 0.01
CA GLU A 115 19.79 -10.49 0.28
C GLU A 115 20.77 -9.34 -0.02
N SER A 116 20.40 -8.45 -0.94
CA SER A 116 21.25 -7.33 -1.38
C SER A 116 21.03 -6.04 -0.59
N MET A 117 19.94 -5.95 0.19
CA MET A 117 19.56 -4.74 0.90
C MET A 117 20.54 -4.36 2.00
N GLN A 118 20.76 -3.05 2.15
CA GLN A 118 21.48 -2.53 3.30
C GLN A 118 20.65 -2.71 4.59
N PRO A 119 21.27 -2.89 5.78
CA PRO A 119 20.54 -3.10 7.02
C PRO A 119 19.53 -2.00 7.40
N SER A 120 19.74 -0.78 6.92
CA SER A 120 18.82 0.35 7.13
C SER A 120 17.62 0.36 6.17
N SER A 121 17.78 -0.20 4.98
CA SER A 121 16.78 -0.09 3.91
C SER A 121 15.40 -0.65 4.27
N PRO A 122 15.28 -1.83 4.90
CA PRO A 122 13.98 -2.33 5.33
C PRO A 122 13.23 -1.39 6.27
N LYS A 123 13.95 -0.76 7.20
CA LYS A 123 13.38 0.14 8.20
C LYS A 123 12.88 1.42 7.54
N VAL A 124 13.64 1.95 6.58
CA VAL A 124 13.23 3.11 5.78
C VAL A 124 11.98 2.78 4.96
N MET A 125 11.97 1.64 4.25
CA MET A 125 10.82 1.23 3.46
C MET A 125 9.57 1.04 4.31
N LEU A 126 9.66 0.29 5.42
CA LEU A 126 8.54 0.06 6.32
C LEU A 126 8.01 1.36 6.92
N TYR A 127 8.90 2.25 7.38
CA TYR A 127 8.49 3.51 7.97
C TYR A 127 7.73 4.41 6.97
N GLU A 128 8.21 4.52 5.73
CA GLU A 128 7.53 5.29 4.69
C GLU A 128 6.19 4.66 4.26
N LEU A 129 6.11 3.33 4.27
CA LEU A 129 4.84 2.61 4.06
C LEU A 129 3.87 2.84 5.22
N MET A 130 4.33 2.78 6.48
CA MET A 130 3.48 3.09 7.64
C MET A 130 2.89 4.49 7.56
N LEU A 131 3.67 5.48 7.09
CA LEU A 131 3.15 6.84 6.87
C LEU A 131 2.09 6.87 5.75
N LEU A 132 2.23 6.06 4.71
CA LEU A 132 1.22 5.94 3.65
C LEU A 132 -0.07 5.30 4.20
N ALA A 133 0.04 4.22 4.96
CA ALA A 133 -1.10 3.51 5.56
C ALA A 133 -1.79 4.30 6.69
N LEU A 134 -1.19 5.40 7.16
CA LEU A 134 -1.78 6.28 8.16
C LEU A 134 -2.41 7.54 7.53
N ALA A 135 -2.37 7.66 6.20
CA ALA A 135 -2.79 8.86 5.48
C ALA A 135 -4.27 9.21 5.66
N ASP A 136 -5.12 8.20 5.70
CA ASP A 136 -6.56 8.31 5.95
C ASP A 136 -6.91 8.30 7.46
N GLY A 137 -5.91 8.09 8.32
CA GLY A 137 -5.96 8.27 9.77
C GLY A 137 -5.75 6.99 10.56
N GLU A 138 -5.93 5.81 9.97
CA GLU A 138 -5.77 4.52 10.64
C GLU A 138 -5.24 3.45 9.68
N VAL A 139 -4.38 2.57 10.18
CA VAL A 139 -3.89 1.43 9.39
C VAL A 139 -4.99 0.37 9.34
N SER A 140 -5.43 0.03 8.14
CA SER A 140 -6.46 -1.00 7.97
C SER A 140 -5.94 -2.42 8.22
N SER A 141 -6.83 -3.40 8.37
CA SER A 141 -6.40 -4.80 8.57
C SER A 141 -5.66 -5.37 7.35
N VAL A 142 -5.99 -4.89 6.14
CA VAL A 142 -5.32 -5.29 4.89
C VAL A 142 -3.90 -4.72 4.86
N GLU A 143 -3.75 -3.44 5.20
CA GLU A 143 -2.46 -2.77 5.23
C GLU A 143 -1.54 -3.29 6.34
N GLU A 144 -2.07 -3.50 7.55
CA GLU A 144 -1.31 -4.11 8.65
C GLU A 144 -0.81 -5.52 8.25
N ALA A 145 -1.63 -6.32 7.56
CA ALA A 145 -1.20 -7.61 7.06
C ALA A 145 -0.03 -7.50 6.07
N GLN A 146 -0.07 -6.51 5.17
CA GLN A 146 1.01 -6.23 4.22
C GLN A 146 2.29 -5.73 4.91
N LEU A 147 2.16 -4.79 5.86
CA LEU A 147 3.27 -4.25 6.63
C LEU A 147 3.97 -5.35 7.46
N ARG A 148 3.18 -6.22 8.11
CA ARG A 148 3.70 -7.38 8.85
C ARG A 148 4.39 -8.37 7.93
N TRP A 149 3.78 -8.70 6.80
CA TRP A 149 4.38 -9.59 5.81
C TRP A 149 5.74 -9.05 5.33
N LEU A 150 5.83 -7.74 5.06
CA LEU A 150 7.08 -7.09 4.67
C LEU A 150 8.12 -7.11 5.80
N ALA A 151 7.70 -6.84 7.04
CA ALA A 151 8.59 -6.87 8.20
C ALA A 151 9.21 -8.26 8.40
N ASP A 152 8.38 -9.31 8.34
CA ASP A 152 8.84 -10.69 8.42
C ASP A 152 9.78 -11.03 7.25
N ARG A 153 9.39 -10.62 6.03
CA ARG A 153 10.18 -10.85 4.81
C ARG A 153 11.56 -10.20 4.86
N PHE A 154 11.66 -9.01 5.47
CA PHE A 154 12.92 -8.31 5.64
C PHE A 154 13.67 -8.68 6.93
N GLY A 155 13.11 -9.55 7.78
CA GLY A 155 13.72 -9.93 9.05
C GLY A 155 13.75 -8.79 10.09
N VAL A 156 12.80 -7.86 10.02
CA VAL A 156 12.64 -6.79 11.01
C VAL A 156 11.93 -7.35 12.24
N ASP A 157 12.58 -7.26 13.39
CA ASP A 157 12.04 -7.84 14.63
C ASP A 157 10.79 -7.07 15.12
N PRO A 158 9.90 -7.73 15.90
CA PRO A 158 8.66 -7.13 16.35
C PRO A 158 8.83 -5.86 17.19
N TYR A 159 9.94 -5.72 17.92
CA TYR A 159 10.20 -4.53 18.74
C TYR A 159 10.57 -3.34 17.85
N THR A 160 11.47 -3.54 16.88
CA THR A 160 11.79 -2.52 15.88
C THR A 160 10.54 -2.13 15.07
N TYR A 161 9.73 -3.10 14.64
CA TYR A 161 8.47 -2.82 13.93
C TYR A 161 7.54 -1.92 14.77
N ALA A 162 7.32 -2.29 16.03
CA ALA A 162 6.43 -1.55 16.92
C ALA A 162 6.93 -0.12 17.19
N ASP A 163 8.23 0.07 17.43
CA ASP A 163 8.80 1.42 17.62
C ASP A 163 8.66 2.25 16.34
N LEU A 164 8.95 1.69 15.15
CA LEU A 164 8.76 2.39 13.87
C LEU A 164 7.30 2.84 13.67
N LEU A 165 6.35 1.95 13.94
CA LEU A 165 4.92 2.26 13.83
C LEU A 165 4.52 3.35 14.83
N GLU A 166 4.97 3.27 16.08
CA GLU A 166 4.73 4.31 17.09
C GLU A 166 5.28 5.68 16.63
N ARG A 167 6.49 5.71 16.04
CA ARG A 167 7.04 6.96 15.46
C ARG A 167 6.20 7.48 14.31
N ALA A 168 5.72 6.61 13.42
CA ALA A 168 4.89 6.99 12.29
C ALA A 168 3.55 7.58 12.77
N MET A 169 2.89 6.93 13.73
CA MET A 169 1.65 7.42 14.36
C MET A 169 1.85 8.78 15.04
N SER A 170 2.95 8.94 15.78
CA SER A 170 3.26 10.21 16.45
C SER A 170 3.44 11.36 15.46
N ILE A 171 4.15 11.11 14.36
CA ILE A 171 4.37 12.11 13.30
C ILE A 171 3.07 12.42 12.56
N ASN A 172 2.26 11.42 12.24
CA ASN A 172 0.97 11.63 11.60
C ASN A 172 0.03 12.46 12.48
N ALA A 173 -0.03 12.16 13.79
CA ALA A 173 -0.84 12.92 14.72
C ALA A 173 -0.42 14.41 14.81
N GLU A 174 0.89 14.68 14.79
CA GLU A 174 1.40 16.05 14.80
C GLU A 174 1.11 16.79 13.48
N ALA A 175 1.26 16.10 12.35
CA ALA A 175 0.90 16.65 11.04
C ALA A 175 -0.59 17.00 10.96
N SER A 176 -1.47 16.09 11.41
CA SER A 176 -2.92 16.32 11.46
C SER A 176 -3.31 17.48 12.38
N ARG A 177 -2.69 17.59 13.56
CA ARG A 177 -2.88 18.75 14.45
C ARG A 177 -2.46 20.06 13.78
N THR A 178 -1.33 20.05 13.09
CA THR A 178 -0.82 21.23 12.38
C THR A 178 -1.77 21.66 11.26
N ILE A 179 -2.27 20.71 10.47
CA ILE A 179 -3.25 20.99 9.42
C ILE A 179 -4.53 21.58 10.01
N ALA A 180 -5.03 21.03 11.12
CA ALA A 180 -6.21 21.57 11.80
C ALA A 180 -6.03 23.04 12.17
N ILE A 181 -4.87 23.42 12.75
CA ILE A 181 -4.54 24.82 13.07
C ILE A 181 -4.49 25.71 11.83
N ILE A 182 -4.02 25.20 10.68
CA ILE A 182 -3.93 25.96 9.43
C ILE A 182 -5.31 26.23 8.81
N LEU A 183 -6.26 25.31 9.01
CA LEU A 183 -7.61 25.37 8.43
C LEU A 183 -8.61 26.13 9.31
N GLU A 184 -8.27 26.39 10.57
CA GLU A 184 -8.99 27.29 11.49
C GLU A 184 -8.79 28.78 11.12
#